data_AF-A0A316SH69-F1
#
_entry.id   AF-A0A316SH69-F1
#
_cell.length_a   1.000
_cell.length_b   1.000
_cell.length_c   1.000
_cell.angle_alpha   90.00
_cell.angle_beta   90.00
_cell.angle_gamma   90.00
#
_symmetry.space_group_name_H-M   'P 1'
#
loop_
_entity.id
_entity.type
_entity.pdbx_description
1 polymer ?
#
loop_
_entity_poly.entity_id
_entity_poly.type
_entity_poly.pdbx_seq_one_letter_code
_entity_poly.pdbx_strand_id
1 'polypeptide(L)'
;MVDIRDIPFNQTMIKKAVGKAEVESYNINLRCESGGRALELKITDADGGRRVVVLTDRGFCIDVREVELRPFYTKQERNAEIWRLYKDEHLTQVFLANLFSITQPSVSLIIKEMKNK
;
A
#
# COMPACT_ATOMS: atom_id res chain seq x y z
N MET A 1 -0.56 3.21 -15.72
CA MET A 1 -1.81 2.96 -14.97
C MET A 1 -2.21 1.52 -15.16
N VAL A 2 -2.79 0.92 -14.13
CA VAL A 2 -3.23 -0.48 -14.15
C VAL A 2 -4.71 -0.53 -14.51
N ASP A 3 -5.09 -1.42 -15.44
CA ASP A 3 -6.50 -1.75 -15.64
C ASP A 3 -6.98 -2.62 -14.47
N ILE A 4 -8.01 -2.16 -13.77
CA ILE A 4 -8.59 -2.85 -12.61
C ILE A 4 -9.00 -4.29 -12.96
N ARG A 5 -9.40 -4.54 -14.22
CA ARG A 5 -9.82 -5.86 -14.71
C ARG A 5 -8.70 -6.89 -14.68
N ASP A 6 -7.44 -6.45 -14.75
CA ASP A 6 -6.27 -7.32 -14.73
C ASP A 6 -5.82 -7.66 -13.30
N ILE A 7 -6.35 -6.97 -12.29
CA ILE A 7 -6.01 -7.22 -10.89
C ILE A 7 -6.78 -8.49 -10.45
N PRO A 8 -6.09 -9.59 -10.07
CA PRO A 8 -6.76 -10.87 -9.83
C PRO A 8 -7.46 -10.95 -8.45
N PHE A 9 -8.23 -9.94 -8.07
CA PHE A 9 -8.95 -9.81 -6.81
C PHE A 9 -10.44 -9.51 -7.08
N ASN A 10 -11.28 -9.46 -6.04
CA ASN A 10 -12.70 -9.19 -6.21
C ASN A 10 -12.96 -7.82 -6.87
N GLN A 11 -13.44 -7.86 -8.11
CA GLN A 11 -13.62 -6.70 -8.97
C GLN A 11 -14.66 -5.70 -8.44
N THR A 12 -15.75 -6.19 -7.84
CA THR A 12 -16.79 -5.35 -7.23
C THR A 12 -16.20 -4.54 -6.08
N MET A 13 -15.40 -5.18 -5.24
CA MET A 13 -14.78 -4.52 -4.09
C MET A 13 -13.69 -3.52 -4.51
N ILE A 14 -12.88 -3.85 -5.52
CA ILE A 14 -11.90 -2.89 -6.07
C ILE A 14 -12.61 -1.66 -6.61
N LYS A 15 -13.63 -1.83 -7.46
CA LYS A 15 -14.39 -0.69 -8.03
C LYS A 15 -15.01 0.18 -6.95
N LYS A 16 -15.59 -0.43 -5.91
CA LYS A 16 -16.16 0.30 -4.78
C LYS A 16 -15.11 1.12 -4.02
N ALA A 17 -13.92 0.56 -3.82
CA ALA A 17 -12.85 1.21 -3.06
C ALA A 17 -12.12 2.32 -3.86
N VAL A 18 -11.94 2.10 -5.16
CA VAL A 18 -11.29 3.06 -6.07
C VAL A 18 -12.24 4.21 -6.44
N GLY A 19 -13.53 3.93 -6.61
CA GLY A 19 -14.51 4.93 -7.02
C GLY A 19 -14.22 5.47 -8.42
N LYS A 20 -14.01 6.79 -8.55
CA LYS A 20 -13.66 7.47 -9.81
C LYS A 20 -12.16 7.71 -9.96
N ALA A 21 -11.35 7.34 -8.98
CA ALA A 21 -9.91 7.53 -8.98
C ALA A 21 -9.20 6.49 -9.86
N GLU A 22 -7.89 6.64 -10.05
CA GLU A 22 -7.09 5.74 -10.88
C GLU A 22 -6.12 4.90 -10.05
N VAL A 23 -5.93 3.64 -10.44
CA VAL A 23 -4.92 2.77 -9.82
C VAL A 23 -3.59 2.96 -10.56
N GLU A 24 -2.60 3.54 -9.87
CA GLU A 24 -1.24 3.70 -10.39
C GLU A 24 -0.51 2.36 -10.42
N SER A 25 -0.58 1.62 -9.31
CA SER A 25 0.06 0.32 -9.12
C SER A 25 -0.60 -0.48 -8.00
N TYR A 26 -0.31 -1.77 -7.95
CA TYR A 26 -0.76 -2.64 -6.87
C TYR A 26 0.29 -3.66 -6.47
N ASN A 27 0.12 -4.25 -5.30
CA ASN A 27 0.82 -5.45 -4.87
C ASN A 27 -0.15 -6.43 -4.23
N ILE A 28 0.12 -7.73 -4.37
CA ILE A 28 -0.64 -8.78 -3.68
C ILE A 28 0.26 -9.38 -2.60
N ASN A 29 -0.13 -9.16 -1.35
CA ASN A 29 0.46 -9.84 -0.21
C ASN A 29 -0.25 -11.18 0.03
N LEU A 30 0.42 -12.28 -0.25
CA LEU A 30 -0.08 -13.65 0.01
C LEU A 30 0.14 -14.11 1.46
N ARG A 31 0.76 -13.28 2.29
CA ARG A 31 1.15 -13.59 3.67
C ARG A 31 0.81 -12.40 4.57
N CYS A 32 -0.42 -11.88 4.46
CA CYS A 32 -0.85 -10.86 5.42
C CYS A 32 -0.93 -11.47 6.84
N GLU A 33 -0.99 -10.64 7.88
CA GLU A 33 -0.89 -11.11 9.27
C GLU A 33 -1.92 -12.20 9.64
N SER A 34 -3.10 -12.18 9.02
CA SER A 34 -4.14 -13.19 9.23
C SER A 34 -3.94 -14.48 8.42
N GLY A 35 -2.80 -14.64 7.74
CA GLY A 35 -2.51 -15.77 6.83
C GLY A 35 -3.29 -15.74 5.52
N GLY A 36 -4.05 -14.67 5.27
CA GLY A 36 -4.87 -14.48 4.08
C GLY A 36 -4.14 -13.73 2.95
N ARG A 37 -4.93 -13.38 1.94
CA ARG A 37 -4.48 -12.58 0.81
C ARG A 37 -4.94 -11.13 0.97
N ALA A 38 -4.01 -10.19 0.87
CA ALA A 38 -4.30 -8.76 0.83
C ALA A 38 -3.85 -8.13 -0.50
N LEU A 39 -4.65 -7.21 -1.02
CA LEU A 39 -4.36 -6.38 -2.18
C LEU A 39 -4.06 -4.97 -1.68
N GLU A 40 -2.86 -4.48 -1.96
CA GLU A 40 -2.39 -3.13 -1.63
C GLU A 40 -2.46 -2.28 -2.90
N LEU A 41 -3.22 -1.20 -2.87
CA LEU A 41 -3.46 -0.31 -4.01
C LEU A 41 -2.83 1.05 -3.76
N LYS A 42 -2.08 1.53 -4.75
CA LYS A 42 -1.66 2.93 -4.86
C LYS A 42 -2.64 3.64 -5.79
N ILE A 43 -3.42 4.55 -5.23
CA ILE A 43 -4.49 5.26 -5.94
C ILE A 43 -4.10 6.73 -6.07
N THR A 44 -4.39 7.32 -7.23
CA THR A 44 -4.29 8.75 -7.47
C THR A 44 -5.67 9.31 -7.70
N ASP A 45 -6.05 10.25 -6.85
CA ASP A 45 -7.31 10.96 -6.93
C ASP A 45 -7.23 12.07 -7.98
N ALA A 46 -8.38 12.60 -8.41
CA ALA A 46 -8.48 13.59 -9.47
C ALA A 46 -7.66 14.88 -9.20
N ASP A 47 -7.49 15.23 -7.92
CA ASP A 47 -6.74 16.41 -7.48
C ASP A 47 -5.23 16.17 -7.40
N GLY A 48 -4.75 15.00 -7.85
CA GLY A 48 -3.34 14.60 -7.79
C GLY A 48 -2.88 14.10 -6.41
N GLY A 49 -3.77 14.07 -5.42
CA GLY A 49 -3.56 13.42 -4.14
C GLY A 49 -3.36 11.92 -4.31
N ARG A 50 -2.50 11.33 -3.45
CA ARG A 50 -2.29 9.89 -3.41
C ARG A 50 -2.85 9.33 -2.13
N ARG A 51 -3.55 8.21 -2.24
CA ARG A 51 -4.01 7.42 -1.11
C ARG A 51 -3.69 5.95 -1.29
N VAL A 52 -3.60 5.23 -0.18
CA VAL A 52 -3.35 3.79 -0.16
C VAL A 52 -4.61 3.10 0.33
N VAL A 53 -5.03 2.07 -0.39
CA VAL A 53 -6.16 1.23 0.04
C VAL A 53 -5.71 -0.22 0.11
N VAL A 54 -6.08 -0.90 1.20
CA VAL A 54 -5.80 -2.32 1.40
C VAL A 54 -7.12 -3.08 1.44
N LEU A 55 -7.25 -4.08 0.56
CA LEU A 55 -8.36 -5.02 0.56
C LEU A 55 -7.85 -6.36 1.07
N THR A 56 -8.35 -6.84 2.20
CA THR A 56 -7.93 -8.11 2.80
C THR A 56 -9.04 -9.13 2.69
N ASP A 57 -8.74 -10.27 2.08
CA ASP A 57 -9.60 -11.45 2.10
C ASP A 57 -9.42 -12.17 3.44
N ARG A 58 -10.46 -12.12 4.28
CA ARG A 58 -10.50 -12.75 5.61
C ARG A 58 -11.24 -14.09 5.59
N GLY A 59 -11.58 -14.63 4.43
CA GLY A 59 -12.32 -15.88 4.26
C GLY A 59 -13.84 -15.76 4.49
N PHE A 60 -14.29 -14.90 5.42
CA PHE A 60 -15.71 -14.61 5.64
C PHE A 60 -16.16 -13.27 5.03
N CYS A 61 -15.23 -12.38 4.71
CA CYS A 61 -15.49 -11.10 4.06
C CYS A 61 -14.25 -10.56 3.35
N ILE A 62 -14.46 -9.54 2.52
CA ILE A 62 -13.40 -8.67 2.01
C ILE A 62 -13.44 -7.38 2.82
N ASP A 63 -12.47 -7.24 3.70
CA ASP A 63 -12.27 -6.07 4.53
C ASP A 63 -11.52 -5.00 3.72
N VAL A 64 -12.00 -3.75 3.77
CA VAL A 64 -11.42 -2.65 3.00
C VAL A 64 -11.05 -1.54 3.97
N ARG A 65 -9.79 -1.15 3.97
CA ARG A 65 -9.31 -0.02 4.76
C ARG A 65 -8.49 0.94 3.92
N GLU A 66 -8.65 2.22 4.21
CA GLU A 66 -7.78 3.27 3.68
C GLU A 66 -6.63 3.49 4.66
N VAL A 67 -5.43 3.66 4.11
CA VAL A 67 -4.22 3.97 4.87
C VAL A 67 -3.86 5.41 4.57
N GLU A 68 -3.95 6.25 5.60
CA GLU A 68 -3.59 7.66 5.52
C GLU A 68 -2.08 7.78 5.24
N LEU A 69 -1.71 8.62 4.27
CA LEU A 69 -0.32 8.99 4.00
C LEU A 69 0.00 10.31 4.69
N ARG A 70 1.00 10.31 5.57
CA ARG A 70 1.45 11.54 6.22
C ARG A 70 2.37 12.33 5.29
N PRO A 71 2.19 13.67 5.18
CA PRO A 71 3.05 14.49 4.35
C PRO A 71 4.49 14.48 4.89
N PHE A 72 5.45 14.55 3.97
CA PHE A 72 6.87 14.64 4.28
C PHE A 72 7.55 15.58 3.28
N TYR A 73 8.56 16.30 3.74
CA TYR A 73 9.33 17.26 2.93
C TYR A 73 10.83 16.97 2.98
N THR A 74 11.27 16.12 3.92
CA THR A 74 12.67 15.69 4.06
C THR A 74 12.83 14.19 3.89
N LYS A 75 14.07 13.76 3.63
CA LYS A 75 14.42 12.32 3.56
C LYS A 75 14.14 11.61 4.88
N GLN A 76 14.36 12.30 6.01
CA GLN A 76 14.16 11.79 7.36
C GLN A 76 12.68 11.54 7.64
N GLU A 77 11.82 12.51 7.34
CA GLU A 77 10.35 12.36 7.47
C GLU A 77 9.83 11.25 6.56
N ARG A 78 10.28 11.19 5.30
CA ARG A 78 9.92 10.11 4.37
C ARG A 78 10.29 8.75 4.94
N ASN A 79 11.50 8.60 5.50
CA ASN A 79 11.96 7.34 6.09
C ASN A 79 11.15 6.97 7.34
N ALA A 80 10.74 7.97 8.15
CA ALA A 80 9.85 7.75 9.28
C ALA A 80 8.46 7.28 8.83
N GLU A 81 7.92 7.84 7.74
CA GLU A 81 6.65 7.41 7.18
C GLU A 81 6.73 6.01 6.56
N ILE A 82 7.81 5.67 5.85
CA ILE A 82 8.07 4.30 5.36
C ILE A 82 8.06 3.30 6.53
N TRP A 83 8.71 3.66 7.64
CA TRP A 83 8.76 2.81 8.82
C TRP A 83 7.38 2.64 9.47
N ARG A 84 6.61 3.73 9.65
CA ARG A 84 5.24 3.68 10.18
C ARG A 84 4.34 2.80 9.30
N LEU A 85 4.36 3.03 7.99
CA LEU A 85 3.57 2.26 7.03
C LEU A 85 3.95 0.76 7.03
N TYR A 86 5.21 0.44 7.26
CA TYR A 86 5.64 -0.95 7.38
C TYR A 86 5.24 -1.58 8.72
N LYS A 87 5.51 -0.90 9.83
CA LYS A 87 5.39 -1.44 11.19
C LYS A 87 3.95 -1.43 11.69
N ASP A 88 3.27 -0.31 11.51
CA ASP A 88 1.96 -0.05 12.11
C ASP A 88 0.83 -0.30 11.10
N GLU A 89 1.09 -0.08 9.81
CA GLU A 89 0.11 -0.34 8.74
C GLU A 89 0.38 -1.65 7.99
N HIS A 90 1.42 -2.40 8.35
CA HIS A 90 1.72 -3.73 7.81
C HIS A 90 1.82 -3.81 6.28
N LEU A 91 2.19 -2.70 5.62
CA LEU A 91 2.38 -2.68 4.17
C LEU A 91 3.66 -3.41 3.78
N THR A 92 3.61 -4.15 2.68
CA THR A 92 4.77 -4.90 2.20
C THR A 92 5.89 -3.97 1.73
N GLN A 93 7.13 -4.39 1.92
CA GLN A 93 8.30 -3.62 1.45
C GLN A 93 8.30 -3.43 -0.07
N VAL A 94 7.75 -4.39 -0.83
CA VAL A 94 7.59 -4.31 -2.29
C VAL A 94 6.61 -3.20 -2.65
N PHE A 95 5.46 -3.14 -1.98
CA PHE A 95 4.50 -2.06 -2.19
C PHE A 95 5.09 -0.70 -1.81
N LEU A 96 5.76 -0.61 -0.65
CA LEU A 96 6.42 0.63 -0.21
C LEU A 96 7.49 1.11 -1.20
N ALA A 97 8.25 0.19 -1.80
CA ALA A 97 9.22 0.55 -2.84
C ALA A 97 8.55 1.25 -4.03
N ASN A 98 7.43 0.70 -4.50
CA ASN A 98 6.62 1.28 -5.57
C ASN A 98 5.94 2.60 -5.16
N LEU A 99 5.43 2.68 -3.93
CA LEU A 99 4.75 3.86 -3.40
C LEU A 99 5.69 5.08 -3.37
N PHE A 100 6.92 4.88 -2.90
CA PHE A 100 7.91 5.95 -2.74
C PHE A 100 8.89 6.07 -3.91
N SER A 101 8.68 5.31 -4.99
CA SER A 101 9.54 5.29 -6.18
C SER A 101 11.03 5.07 -5.84
N ILE A 102 11.30 4.11 -4.96
CA ILE A 102 12.64 3.65 -4.58
C ILE A 102 12.75 2.14 -4.73
N THR A 103 13.94 1.59 -4.56
CA THR A 103 14.13 0.13 -4.64
C THR A 103 13.68 -0.56 -3.34
N GLN A 104 13.24 -1.82 -3.44
CA GLN A 104 12.91 -2.62 -2.26
C GLN A 104 14.13 -2.82 -1.33
N PRO A 105 15.37 -3.02 -1.82
CA PRO A 105 16.55 -3.01 -0.97
C PRO A 105 16.73 -1.71 -0.17
N SER A 106 16.43 -0.55 -0.77
CA SER A 106 16.45 0.74 -0.05
C SER A 106 15.43 0.77 1.09
N VAL A 107 14.21 0.27 0.85
CA VAL A 107 13.16 0.14 1.89
C VAL A 107 13.63 -0.76 3.03
N SER A 108 14.23 -1.91 2.71
CA SER A 108 14.76 -2.85 3.70
C SER A 108 15.84 -2.21 4.60
N LEU A 109 16.77 -1.46 4.00
CA LEU A 109 17.79 -0.72 4.75
C LEU A 109 17.18 0.34 5.67
N ILE A 110 16.22 1.12 5.16
CA ILE A 110 15.50 2.13 5.95
C ILE A 110 14.81 1.48 7.16
N ILE A 111 14.09 0.38 6.94
CA ILE A 111 13.41 -0.37 8.01
C ILE A 111 14.41 -0.85 9.06
N LYS A 112 15.56 -1.41 8.63
CA LYS A 112 16.61 -1.87 9.54
C LYS A 112 17.21 -0.73 10.36
N GLU A 113 17.50 0.41 9.72
CA GLU A 113 18.02 1.60 10.40
C GLU A 113 17.02 2.15 11.42
N MET A 114 15.74 2.24 11.06
CA MET A 114 14.68 2.79 11.93
C MET A 114 14.35 1.85 13.10
N LYS A 115 14.47 0.53 12.92
CA LYS A 115 14.29 -0.45 14.00
C LYS A 115 15.37 -0.36 15.10
N ASN A 116 16.57 0.10 14.74
CA ASN A 116 17.72 0.18 15.63
C ASN A 116 17.91 1.57 16.27
N LYS A 117 17.01 2.52 15.97
CA LYS A 117 16.95 3.83 16.62
C LYS A 117 16.00 3.78 17.81
#